data_AF-A0A7J8HS69-F1
#
_entry.id   AF-A0A7J8HS69-F1
#
_cell.length_a   1.000
_cell.length_b   1.000
_cell.length_c   1.000
_cell.angle_alpha   90.00
_cell.angle_beta   90.00
_cell.angle_gamma   90.00
#
_symmetry.space_group_name_H-M   'P 1'
#
loop_
_entity.id
_entity.type
_entity.pdbx_description
1 polymer ?
#
loop_
_entity_poly.entity_id
_entity_poly.type
_entity_poly.pdbx_seq_one_letter_code
_entity_poly.pdbx_strand_id
1 'polypeptide(L)'
;MVIIIVLNLIFGVIIDTFADLRSEKQKKEEILKTTCFICGLERDKFDNKTVTFEEHIQEEHNMWHYLCFIVLVKVKDSTEYTGPESYVAEMIKERNLDWFPRMRAMSLVSSDSEGEQNELRNLQEKLESTMKLVTNLSGQLSELKDQMTEQRKQKQRIGLLGHPPHMNVNPQQPA
;
A
#
# COMPACT_ATOMS: atom_id res chain seq x y z
N MET A 1 -50.54 23.28 -48.38
CA MET A 1 -50.09 21.96 -47.87
C MET A 1 -48.57 21.85 -47.84
N VAL A 2 -47.86 21.92 -48.98
CA VAL A 2 -46.38 21.80 -49.03
C VAL A 2 -45.65 22.84 -48.16
N ILE A 3 -46.04 24.12 -48.26
CA ILE A 3 -45.41 25.22 -47.48
C ILE A 3 -45.52 24.98 -45.97
N ILE A 4 -46.67 24.49 -45.50
CA ILE A 4 -46.93 24.24 -44.08
C ILE A 4 -46.03 23.13 -43.55
N ILE A 5 -45.87 22.05 -44.33
CA ILE A 5 -45.01 20.91 -43.96
C ILE A 5 -43.54 21.35 -43.88
N VAL A 6 -43.06 22.11 -44.86
CA VAL A 6 -41.67 22.59 -44.89
C VAL A 6 -41.38 23.54 -43.73
N LEU A 7 -42.27 24.49 -43.45
CA LEU A 7 -42.11 25.42 -42.33
C LEU A 7 -42.08 24.67 -40.99
N ASN A 8 -42.98 23.71 -40.77
CA ASN A 8 -42.99 22.92 -39.54
C ASN A 8 -41.75 22.03 -39.40
N LEU A 9 -41.21 21.50 -40.50
CA LEU A 9 -39.95 20.76 -40.47
C LEU A 9 -38.77 21.64 -40.08
N ILE A 10 -38.67 22.85 -40.65
CA ILE A 10 -37.62 23.82 -40.30
C ILE A 10 -37.74 24.22 -38.83
N PHE A 11 -38.96 24.53 -38.35
CA PHE A 11 -39.18 24.83 -36.94
C PHE A 11 -38.83 23.64 -36.03
N GLY A 12 -39.16 22.41 -36.43
CA GLY A 12 -38.78 21.19 -35.70
C GLY A 12 -37.26 21.09 -35.51
N VAL A 13 -36.48 21.22 -36.59
CA VAL A 13 -35.01 21.18 -36.53
C VAL A 13 -34.44 22.28 -35.63
N ILE A 14 -34.98 23.49 -35.71
CA ILE A 14 -34.55 24.61 -34.86
C ILE A 14 -34.85 24.32 -33.38
N ILE A 15 -36.04 23.82 -33.06
CA ILE A 15 -36.45 23.47 -31.70
C ILE A 15 -35.56 22.36 -31.14
N ASP A 16 -35.33 21.30 -31.91
CA ASP A 16 -34.46 20.19 -31.51
C ASP A 16 -33.04 20.69 -31.23
N THR A 17 -32.50 21.54 -32.10
CA THR A 17 -31.17 22.15 -31.90
C THR A 17 -31.10 22.96 -30.61
N PHE A 18 -32.12 23.76 -30.30
CA PHE A 18 -32.16 24.53 -29.04
C PHE A 18 -32.34 23.64 -27.81
N ALA A 19 -33.11 22.56 -27.93
CA ALA A 19 -33.26 21.56 -26.87
C ALA A 19 -31.91 20.88 -26.57
N ASP A 20 -31.17 20.51 -27.61
CA ASP A 20 -29.83 19.92 -27.49
C ASP A 20 -28.83 20.89 -26.85
N LEU A 21 -28.77 22.15 -27.31
CA LEU A 21 -27.91 23.18 -26.72
C LEU A 21 -28.23 23.41 -25.24
N ARG A 22 -29.51 23.38 -24.86
CA ARG A 22 -29.93 23.50 -23.46
C ARG A 22 -29.49 22.30 -22.64
N SER A 23 -29.68 21.09 -23.15
CA SER A 23 -29.28 19.85 -22.49
C SER A 23 -27.76 19.80 -22.28
N GLU A 24 -26.99 20.17 -23.31
CA GLU A 24 -25.53 20.22 -23.22
C GLU A 24 -25.06 21.25 -22.18
N LYS A 25 -25.66 22.44 -22.14
CA LYS A 25 -25.38 23.45 -21.13
C LYS A 25 -25.67 22.93 -19.72
N GLN A 26 -26.85 22.32 -19.52
CA GLN A 26 -27.24 21.78 -18.22
C GLN A 26 -26.28 20.68 -17.76
N LYS A 27 -25.90 19.76 -18.66
CA LYS A 27 -24.94 18.69 -18.38
C LYS A 27 -23.57 19.26 -17.97
N LYS A 28 -23.07 20.29 -18.67
CA LYS A 28 -21.81 20.96 -18.31
C LYS A 28 -21.87 21.60 -16.94
N GLU A 29 -22.95 22.32 -16.63
CA GLU A 29 -23.16 22.95 -15.33
C GLU A 29 -23.27 21.92 -14.19
N GLU A 30 -23.89 20.77 -14.45
CA GLU A 30 -23.98 19.68 -13.49
C GLU A 30 -22.59 19.10 -13.18
N ILE A 31 -21.82 18.74 -14.21
CA ILE A 31 -20.45 18.22 -14.05
C ILE A 31 -19.58 19.19 -13.25
N LEU A 32 -19.67 20.49 -13.52
CA LEU A 32 -18.90 21.51 -12.78
C LEU A 32 -19.29 21.62 -11.30
N LYS A 33 -20.52 21.22 -10.92
CA LYS A 33 -21.00 21.26 -9.52
C LYS A 33 -20.73 19.97 -8.75
N THR A 34 -20.62 18.85 -9.46
CA THR A 34 -20.55 17.51 -8.88
C THR A 34 -19.20 16.84 -9.07
N THR A 35 -18.31 17.37 -9.91
CA THR A 35 -17.01 16.77 -10.19
C THR A 35 -15.90 17.78 -9.89
N CYS A 36 -14.88 17.37 -9.14
CA CYS A 36 -13.73 18.21 -8.87
C CYS A 36 -12.91 18.45 -10.14
N PHE A 37 -12.67 19.71 -10.49
CA PHE A 37 -11.95 20.09 -11.71
C PHE A 37 -10.51 19.58 -11.75
N ILE A 38 -9.85 19.46 -10.60
CA ILE A 38 -8.43 19.10 -10.52
C ILE A 38 -8.25 17.59 -10.61
N CYS A 39 -8.95 16.80 -9.79
CA CYS A 39 -8.72 15.36 -9.69
C CYS A 39 -9.76 14.48 -10.39
N GLY A 40 -10.89 15.04 -10.81
CA GLY A 40 -11.97 14.29 -11.46
C GLY A 40 -12.82 13.42 -10.53
N LEU A 41 -12.65 13.54 -9.21
CA LEU A 41 -13.51 12.83 -8.27
C LEU A 41 -14.90 13.45 -8.21
N GLU A 42 -15.91 12.57 -8.21
CA GLU A 42 -17.30 12.95 -8.01
C GLU A 42 -17.58 13.26 -6.53
N ARG A 43 -18.56 14.14 -6.31
CA ARG A 43 -19.03 14.62 -5.00
C ARG A 43 -19.43 13.48 -4.08
N ASP A 44 -20.01 12.42 -4.62
CA ASP A 44 -20.46 11.23 -3.90
C ASP A 44 -19.32 10.54 -3.11
N LYS A 45 -18.06 10.70 -3.54
CA LYS A 45 -16.88 10.12 -2.86
C LYS A 45 -16.58 10.77 -1.52
N PHE A 46 -17.10 11.97 -1.29
CA PHE A 46 -16.93 12.74 -0.07
C PHE A 46 -18.13 12.61 0.87
N ASP A 47 -19.21 11.95 0.44
CA ASP A 47 -20.35 11.68 1.30
C ASP A 47 -19.95 10.76 2.46
N ASN A 48 -20.39 11.10 3.68
CA ASN A 48 -20.04 10.40 4.93
C ASN A 48 -18.53 10.34 5.23
N LYS A 49 -17.73 11.25 4.64
CA LYS A 49 -16.33 11.46 4.99
C LYS A 49 -16.19 12.67 5.91
N THR A 50 -15.04 12.77 6.57
CA THR A 50 -14.73 13.90 7.47
C THR A 50 -14.62 15.22 6.71
N VAL A 51 -14.07 15.17 5.49
CA VAL A 51 -13.90 16.32 4.61
C VAL A 51 -15.04 16.37 3.61
N THR A 52 -15.69 17.54 3.52
CA THR A 52 -16.79 17.77 2.58
C THR A 52 -16.27 18.03 1.17
N PHE A 53 -17.11 17.85 0.14
CA PHE A 53 -16.73 18.20 -1.24
C PHE A 53 -16.41 19.69 -1.38
N GLU A 54 -17.16 20.58 -0.71
CA GLU A 54 -16.89 22.02 -0.68
C GLU A 54 -15.49 22.34 -0.12
N GLU A 55 -15.14 21.76 1.02
CA GLU A 55 -13.82 21.94 1.64
C GLU A 55 -12.72 21.37 0.73
N HIS A 56 -12.95 20.21 0.12
CA HIS A 56 -12.04 19.62 -0.84
C HIS A 56 -11.71 20.58 -2.02
N ILE A 57 -12.71 21.22 -2.63
CA ILE A 57 -12.48 22.12 -3.77
C ILE A 57 -11.96 23.51 -3.35
N GLN A 58 -12.19 23.93 -2.11
CA GLN A 58 -11.76 25.24 -1.60
C GLN A 58 -10.35 25.23 -1.01
N GLU A 59 -10.00 24.17 -0.29
CA GLU A 59 -8.76 24.09 0.49
C GLU A 59 -7.73 23.14 -0.14
N GLU A 60 -8.14 21.94 -0.57
CA GLU A 60 -7.21 20.97 -1.17
C GLU A 60 -6.98 21.22 -2.67
N HIS A 61 -8.06 21.34 -3.44
CA HIS A 61 -8.08 21.37 -4.91
C HIS A 61 -8.60 22.70 -5.47
N ASN A 62 -8.17 23.81 -4.88
CA ASN A 62 -8.50 25.14 -5.37
C ASN A 62 -7.80 25.45 -6.70
N MET A 63 -8.59 25.69 -7.75
CA MET A 63 -8.09 25.95 -9.11
C MET A 63 -7.11 27.14 -9.17
N TRP A 64 -7.35 28.18 -8.37
CA TRP A 64 -6.52 29.38 -8.37
C TRP A 64 -5.18 29.13 -7.70
N HIS A 65 -5.11 28.29 -6.67
CA HIS A 65 -3.84 27.91 -6.05
C HIS A 65 -2.92 27.20 -7.05
N TYR A 66 -3.46 26.31 -7.90
CA TYR A 66 -2.68 25.68 -8.98
C TYR A 66 -2.18 26.69 -10.00
N LEU A 67 -3.02 27.65 -10.42
CA LEU A 67 -2.59 28.70 -11.35
C LEU A 67 -1.48 29.56 -10.75
N CYS A 68 -1.65 30.01 -9.51
CA CYS A 68 -0.65 30.79 -8.77
C CYS A 68 0.67 30.01 -8.65
N PHE A 69 0.62 28.71 -8.36
CA PHE A 69 1.81 27.87 -8.28
C PHE A 69 2.53 27.72 -9.63
N ILE A 70 1.79 27.54 -10.73
CA ILE A 70 2.37 27.51 -12.08
C ILE A 70 3.07 28.83 -12.41
N VAL A 71 2.47 29.97 -12.04
CA VAL A 71 3.09 31.29 -12.24
C VAL A 71 4.34 31.42 -11.36
N LEU A 72 4.28 31.03 -10.09
CA LEU A 72 5.41 31.03 -9.16
C LEU A 72 6.61 30.27 -9.75
N VAL A 73 6.38 29.02 -10.18
CA VAL A 73 7.42 28.18 -10.78
C VAL A 73 7.98 28.78 -12.07
N LYS A 74 7.24 29.62 -12.81
CA LYS A 74 7.76 30.28 -14.02
C LYS A 74 8.60 31.52 -13.75
N VAL A 75 8.37 32.21 -12.63
CA VAL A 75 9.03 33.50 -12.33
C VAL A 75 10.16 33.37 -11.32
N LYS A 76 10.10 32.35 -10.46
CA LYS A 76 11.11 32.08 -9.44
C LYS A 76 12.43 31.64 -10.08
N ASP A 77 13.56 32.00 -9.46
CA ASP A 77 14.87 31.55 -9.94
C ASP A 77 15.00 30.02 -9.79
N SER A 78 15.42 29.34 -10.86
CA SER A 78 15.58 27.89 -10.89
C SER A 78 16.54 27.33 -9.84
N THR A 79 17.50 28.12 -9.38
CA THR A 79 18.45 27.74 -8.34
C THR A 79 17.82 27.74 -6.94
N GLU A 80 16.68 28.40 -6.77
CA GLU A 80 15.93 28.49 -5.51
C GLU A 80 14.76 27.48 -5.44
N TYR A 81 14.59 26.66 -6.47
CA TYR A 81 13.55 25.65 -6.47
C TYR A 81 13.78 24.63 -5.36
N THR A 82 12.71 24.32 -4.65
CA THR A 82 12.60 23.12 -3.84
C THR A 82 12.53 21.88 -4.74
N GLY A 83 12.69 20.69 -4.15
CA GLY A 83 12.56 19.43 -4.89
C GLY A 83 11.24 19.31 -5.68
N PRO A 84 10.07 19.50 -5.05
CA PRO A 84 8.78 19.45 -5.74
C PRO A 84 8.61 20.52 -6.83
N GLU A 85 9.09 21.75 -6.60
CA GLU A 85 9.05 22.80 -7.63
C GLU A 85 9.91 22.42 -8.84
N SER A 86 11.09 21.84 -8.62
CA SER A 86 11.98 21.37 -9.69
C SER A 86 11.30 20.28 -10.53
N TYR A 87 10.68 19.30 -9.87
CA TYR A 87 9.91 18.25 -10.53
C TYR A 87 8.76 18.84 -11.37
N VAL A 88 7.95 19.73 -10.79
CA VAL A 88 6.83 20.33 -11.53
C VAL A 88 7.33 21.22 -12.67
N ALA A 89 8.43 21.94 -12.51
CA ALA A 89 9.04 22.75 -13.57
C ALA A 89 9.45 21.88 -14.77
N GLU A 90 10.05 20.71 -14.52
CA GLU A 90 10.40 19.74 -15.55
C GLU A 90 9.14 19.19 -16.26
N MET A 91 8.13 18.78 -15.49
CA MET A 91 6.86 18.29 -16.04
C MET A 91 6.17 19.33 -16.93
N ILE A 92 6.16 20.61 -16.50
CA ILE A 92 5.63 21.73 -17.31
C ILE A 92 6.44 21.90 -18.61
N LYS A 93 7.78 21.84 -18.53
CA LYS A 93 8.67 21.97 -19.69
C LYS A 93 8.44 20.85 -20.71
N GLU A 94 8.23 19.63 -20.22
CA GLU A 94 7.93 18.45 -21.04
C GLU A 94 6.47 18.38 -21.50
N ARG A 95 5.63 19.32 -21.07
CA ARG A 95 4.17 19.31 -21.28
C ARG A 95 3.51 18.04 -20.75
N ASN A 96 4.08 17.46 -19.70
CA ASN A 96 3.54 16.30 -19.00
C ASN A 96 2.56 16.76 -17.90
N LEU A 97 1.34 16.23 -17.91
CA LEU A 97 0.28 16.57 -16.96
C LEU A 97 0.17 15.60 -15.78
N ASP A 98 1.06 14.61 -15.68
CA ASP A 98 0.97 13.53 -14.69
C ASP A 98 1.27 13.99 -13.26
N TRP A 99 1.76 15.22 -13.07
CA TRP A 99 1.94 15.82 -11.76
C TRP A 99 0.61 16.28 -11.12
N PHE A 100 -0.46 16.47 -11.90
CA PHE A 100 -1.79 16.70 -11.35
C PHE A 100 -2.34 15.42 -10.70
N PRO A 101 -3.03 15.50 -9.55
CA PRO A 101 -3.67 14.33 -8.98
C PRO A 101 -4.78 13.84 -9.91
N ARG A 102 -4.87 12.53 -10.11
CA ARG A 102 -5.94 11.90 -10.91
C ARG A 102 -6.64 10.85 -10.07
N MET A 103 -7.96 10.99 -9.92
CA MET A 103 -8.81 10.07 -9.16
C MET A 103 -8.33 9.84 -7.72
N ARG A 104 -7.69 10.84 -7.11
CA ARG A 104 -7.14 10.78 -5.75
C ARG A 104 -7.24 12.14 -5.05
N ALA A 105 -7.35 12.12 -3.73
CA ALA A 105 -7.36 13.28 -2.85
C ALA A 105 -6.75 12.89 -1.49
N MET A 106 -6.09 13.83 -0.80
CA MET A 106 -5.48 13.57 0.51
C MET A 106 -6.53 13.17 1.54
N SER A 107 -7.64 13.91 1.57
CA SER A 107 -8.84 13.62 2.37
C SER A 107 -9.45 12.21 2.19
N LEU A 108 -9.20 11.55 1.07
CA LEU A 108 -9.74 10.21 0.77
C LEU A 108 -8.72 9.09 0.93
N VAL A 109 -7.49 9.39 1.33
CA VAL A 109 -6.52 8.36 1.71
C VAL A 109 -7.08 7.73 2.99
N SER A 110 -7.72 6.57 2.82
CA SER A 110 -8.07 5.70 3.95
C SER A 110 -6.80 5.51 4.76
N SER A 111 -6.85 5.87 6.03
CA SER A 111 -5.71 5.77 6.93
C SER A 111 -5.12 4.36 6.78
N ASP A 112 -3.87 4.29 6.32
CA ASP A 112 -3.09 3.05 6.19
C ASP A 112 -3.09 2.24 7.51
N SER A 113 -3.53 2.85 8.62
CA SER A 113 -3.81 2.24 9.92
C SER A 113 -4.57 0.91 9.87
N GLU A 114 -5.52 0.69 8.95
CA GLU A 114 -6.19 -0.63 8.87
C GLU A 114 -5.26 -1.71 8.29
N GLY A 115 -4.48 -1.37 7.26
CA GLY A 115 -3.45 -2.23 6.70
C GLY A 115 -2.34 -2.47 7.72
N GLU A 116 -1.85 -1.40 8.35
CA GLU A 116 -0.82 -1.45 9.39
C GLU A 116 -1.25 -2.27 10.60
N GLN A 117 -2.50 -2.18 11.06
CA GLN A 117 -3.01 -3.03 12.14
C GLN A 117 -3.04 -4.51 11.75
N ASN A 118 -3.46 -4.82 10.53
CA ASN A 118 -3.51 -6.20 10.07
C ASN A 118 -2.09 -6.78 9.90
N GLU A 119 -1.14 -5.99 9.40
CA GLU A 119 0.28 -6.35 9.33
C GLU A 119 0.90 -6.54 10.72
N LEU A 120 0.62 -5.66 11.69
CA LEU A 120 1.06 -5.83 13.08
C LEU A 120 0.55 -7.13 13.68
N ARG A 121 -0.74 -7.46 13.45
CA ARG A 121 -1.34 -8.71 13.93
C ARG A 121 -0.66 -9.94 13.30
N ASN A 122 -0.43 -9.90 11.99
CA ASN A 122 0.27 -10.96 11.27
C ASN A 122 1.72 -11.15 11.77
N LEU A 123 2.42 -10.05 12.07
CA LEU A 123 3.76 -10.09 12.65
C LEU A 123 3.76 -10.70 14.05
N GLN A 124 2.76 -10.38 14.87
CA GLN A 124 2.62 -10.92 16.22
C GLN A 124 2.38 -12.44 16.22
N GLU A 125 1.53 -12.95 15.33
CA GLU A 125 1.30 -14.41 15.17
C GLU A 125 2.57 -15.15 14.71
N LYS A 126 3.35 -14.56 13.78
CA LYS A 126 4.64 -15.12 13.35
C LYS A 126 5.66 -15.14 14.47
N LEU A 127 5.72 -14.10 15.29
CA LEU A 127 6.63 -14.02 16.43
C LEU A 127 6.31 -15.09 17.47
N GLU A 128 5.03 -15.26 17.81
CA GLU A 128 4.58 -16.26 18.79
C GLU A 128 4.87 -17.69 18.31
N SER A 129 4.61 -17.97 17.02
CA SER A 129 4.95 -19.25 16.39
C SER A 129 6.46 -19.53 16.43
N THR A 130 7.27 -18.51 16.17
CA THR A 130 8.73 -18.60 16.21
C THR A 130 9.23 -18.85 17.64
N MET A 131 8.68 -18.14 18.64
CA MET A 131 9.01 -18.35 20.05
C MET A 131 8.67 -19.78 20.50
N LYS A 132 7.50 -20.30 20.09
CA LYS A 132 7.11 -21.67 20.39
C LYS A 132 8.07 -22.68 19.78
N LEU A 133 8.47 -22.46 18.52
CA LEU A 133 9.44 -23.32 17.84
C LEU A 133 10.80 -23.30 18.54
N VAL A 134 11.31 -22.12 18.92
CA VAL A 134 12.57 -21.96 19.66
C VAL A 134 12.52 -22.66 21.02
N THR A 135 11.40 -22.56 21.74
CA THR A 135 11.20 -23.22 23.03
C THR A 135 11.23 -24.73 22.88
N ASN A 136 10.51 -25.27 21.88
CA ASN A 136 10.47 -26.69 21.60
C ASN A 136 11.86 -27.23 21.22
N LEU A 137 12.58 -26.54 20.33
CA LEU A 137 13.94 -26.92 19.92
C LEU A 137 14.92 -26.89 21.10
N SER A 138 14.80 -25.90 21.97
CA SER A 138 15.62 -25.81 23.19
C SER A 138 15.37 -27.00 24.13
N GLY A 139 14.11 -27.42 24.28
CA GLY A 139 13.74 -28.62 25.02
C GLY A 139 14.33 -29.90 24.40
N GLN A 140 14.16 -30.08 23.09
CA GLN A 140 14.73 -31.23 22.36
C GLN A 140 16.26 -31.29 22.48
N LEU A 141 16.94 -30.13 22.47
CA LEU A 141 18.39 -30.06 22.63
C LEU A 141 18.82 -30.51 24.04
N SER A 142 18.06 -30.15 25.07
CA SER A 142 18.30 -30.57 26.45
C SER A 142 18.11 -32.08 26.61
N GLU A 143 17.02 -32.63 26.09
CA GLU A 143 16.74 -34.07 26.14
C GLU A 143 17.82 -34.87 25.38
N LEU A 144 18.22 -34.41 24.19
CA LEU A 144 19.27 -35.07 23.41
C LEU A 144 20.61 -35.05 24.17
N LYS A 145 20.94 -33.94 24.83
CA LYS A 145 22.14 -33.85 25.67
C LYS A 145 22.08 -34.86 26.81
N ASP A 146 20.95 -34.96 27.50
CA ASP A 146 20.78 -35.91 28.61
C ASP A 146 20.92 -37.36 28.12
N GLN A 147 20.26 -37.72 27.01
CA GLN A 147 20.40 -39.05 26.39
C GLN A 147 21.84 -39.36 25.98
N MET A 148 22.57 -38.39 25.40
CA MET A 148 23.98 -38.56 25.03
C MET A 148 24.87 -38.78 26.25
N THR A 149 24.61 -38.08 27.36
CA THR A 149 25.37 -38.29 28.60
C THR A 149 25.08 -39.65 29.22
N GLU A 150 23.84 -40.11 29.17
CA GLU A 150 23.44 -41.41 29.72
C GLU A 150 23.97 -42.57 28.88
N GLN A 151 23.91 -42.47 27.55
CA GLN A 151 24.59 -43.41 26.64
C GLN A 151 26.08 -43.51 26.92
N ARG A 152 26.75 -42.38 27.20
CA ARG A 152 28.19 -42.36 27.51
C ARG A 152 28.50 -43.10 28.81
N LYS A 153 27.70 -42.90 29.87
CA LYS A 153 27.82 -43.65 31.13
C LYS A 153 27.58 -45.14 30.92
N GLN A 154 26.58 -45.51 30.13
CA GLN A 154 26.23 -46.91 29.87
C GLN A 154 27.33 -47.64 29.08
N LYS A 155 27.93 -46.99 28.08
CA LYS A 155 29.12 -47.52 27.38
C LYS A 155 30.32 -47.71 28.31
N GLN A 156 30.58 -46.77 29.22
CA GLN A 156 31.66 -46.92 30.22
C GLN A 156 31.41 -48.11 31.16
N ARG A 157 30.16 -48.33 31.58
CA ARG A 157 29.79 -49.45 32.45
C ARG A 157 29.95 -50.81 31.76
N ILE A 158 29.62 -50.92 30.47
CA ILE A 158 29.80 -52.14 29.68
C ILE A 158 31.29 -52.42 29.45
N GLY A 159 32.11 -51.39 29.20
CA GLY A 159 33.56 -51.52 29.06
C GLY A 159 34.26 -52.07 30.32
N LEU A 160 33.70 -51.83 31.51
CA LEU A 160 34.23 -52.33 32.79
C LEU A 160 33.97 -53.84 33.01
N LEU A 161 32.95 -54.40 32.35
CA LEU A 161 32.55 -55.82 32.47
C LEU A 161 33.26 -56.73 31.44
N GLY A 162 34.04 -56.16 30.51
CA GLY A 162 34.62 -56.86 29.36
C GLY A 162 36.06 -57.38 29.50
N HIS A 163 36.71 -57.30 30.67
CA HIS A 163 38.07 -57.83 30.85
C HIS A 163 38.08 -59.14 31.67
N PRO A 164 38.49 -60.29 31.09
CA PRO A 164 38.76 -61.49 31.88
C PRO A 164 40.09 -61.35 32.63
N PRO A 165 40.23 -61.87 33.86
CA PRO A 165 41.49 -61.84 34.59
C PRO A 165 42.47 -62.86 34.00
N HIS A 166 43.67 -62.40 33.67
CA HIS A 166 44.80 -63.25 33.29
C HIS A 166 45.30 -63.99 34.53
N MET A 167 44.97 -65.29 34.65
CA MET A 167 45.54 -66.16 35.69
C MET A 167 46.99 -66.51 35.34
N ASN A 168 47.93 -66.05 36.16
CA ASN A 168 49.33 -66.47 36.10
C ASN A 168 49.51 -67.72 36.99
N VAL A 169 49.68 -68.90 36.38
CA VAL A 169 50.07 -70.13 37.07
C VAL A 169 51.45 -70.52 36.55
N ASN A 170 52.48 -70.38 37.39
CA ASN A 170 53.82 -70.90 37.13
C ASN A 170 53.98 -72.24 37.87
N PRO A 171 54.17 -73.39 37.19
CA PRO A 171 54.46 -74.66 37.84
C PRO A 171 55.95 -74.77 38.19
N GLN A 172 56.22 -75.08 39.45
CA GLN A 172 57.53 -75.41 40.01
C GLN A 172 57.95 -76.83 39.54
N GLN A 173 59.23 -77.04 39.20
CA GLN A 173 59.80 -78.35 38.86
C GLN A 173 60.84 -78.77 39.91
N PRO A 174 60.87 -80.04 40.37
CA PRO A 174 61.87 -80.54 41.30
C PRO A 174 63.00 -81.33 40.62
N ALA A 175 64.13 -81.39 41.35
CA ALA A 175 65.33 -82.24 41.23
C ALA A 175 66.26 -81.99 40.03
#